data_AF-A0A9W4MSE9-F1
#
_entry.id   AF-A0A9W4MSE9-F1
#
_cell.length_a   1.000
_cell.length_b   1.000
_cell.length_c   1.000
_cell.angle_alpha   90.00
_cell.angle_beta   90.00
_cell.angle_gamma   90.00
#
_symmetry.space_group_name_H-M   'P 1'
#
loop_
_entity.id
_entity.type
_entity.pdbx_description
1 polymer ?
#
loop_
_entity_poly.entity_id
_entity_poly.type
_entity_poly.pdbx_seq_one_letter_code
_entity_poly.pdbx_strand_id
1 'polypeptide(L)'
;MMKTFASLALLAVGATSQIIESSSFGTGKTVAQSEWTAEFQFRASGPERAGGILQLWYTKDGQARIGTSSIYTAGPFDGFALVVDTHGGRGGSVRGFLNDGTTDYKSHNSPDALAFGHCDYSYRNLGRPSVFKIKHTNSILEVTIDGQPCFSTNKVALPAGNTFGITAATPENPDSFEVFKFVVESATSQGSPQGVPPVVNQQQNQAPPQPQLHDPPMAPTSDVSMAGLAAQIVDLGGRLQLSNKASSTIIQEMKNQAAKGDSRHAELLKTLITKDQFNALDNRLAHIEQLMTTIVRDLGDRDYSSRFNQLHDTLRSSHVSLSENLQGHLLNVITASSPRMGFFLFLVIAFQVLLVITYVIYKRRRASMPKKFL
;
A
#
# COMPACT_ATOMS: atom_id res chain seq x y z
N MET A 1 -5.85 22.96 11.63
CA MET A 1 -6.65 23.18 10.40
C MET A 1 -6.55 21.91 9.57
N MET A 2 -7.60 21.08 9.64
CA MET A 2 -7.67 19.75 9.00
C MET A 2 -7.67 19.95 7.47
N LYS A 3 -6.68 19.38 6.76
CA LYS A 3 -6.65 19.36 5.30
C LYS A 3 -6.83 17.93 4.82
N THR A 4 -8.09 17.57 4.63
CA THR A 4 -8.55 16.43 3.85
C THR A 4 -8.37 16.79 2.37
N PHE A 5 -7.49 16.11 1.62
CA PHE A 5 -7.45 16.26 0.16
C PHE A 5 -7.07 14.96 -0.57
N ALA A 6 -8.06 14.48 -1.32
CA ALA A 6 -8.08 13.77 -2.60
C ALA A 6 -7.23 12.50 -2.82
N SER A 7 -7.95 11.37 -2.99
CA SER A 7 -7.53 10.19 -3.77
C SER A 7 -6.98 10.60 -5.13
N LEU A 8 -5.79 10.12 -5.46
CA LEU A 8 -5.26 10.14 -6.82
C LEU A 8 -5.36 8.72 -7.39
N ALA A 9 -6.31 8.49 -8.30
CA ALA A 9 -6.39 7.26 -9.07
C ALA A 9 -5.39 7.33 -10.23
N LEU A 10 -4.39 6.44 -10.24
CA LEU A 10 -3.38 6.35 -11.29
C LEU A 10 -3.82 5.29 -12.32
N LEU A 11 -4.21 5.73 -13.51
CA LEU A 11 -4.46 4.88 -14.68
C LEU A 11 -3.14 4.75 -15.46
N ALA A 12 -2.59 3.55 -15.57
CA ALA A 12 -1.39 3.27 -16.34
C ALA A 12 -1.73 2.58 -17.68
N VAL A 13 -1.19 3.11 -18.77
CA VAL A 13 -0.92 2.40 -20.02
C VAL A 13 0.60 2.40 -20.17
N GLY A 14 1.21 1.21 -20.14
CA GLY A 14 2.65 1.00 -20.39
C GLY A 14 3.47 0.77 -19.13
N ALA A 15 4.19 -0.36 -19.09
CA ALA A 15 5.12 -0.74 -18.02
C ALA A 15 6.17 0.36 -17.80
N THR A 16 5.94 1.18 -16.78
CA THR A 16 6.84 2.22 -16.30
C THR A 16 6.75 2.24 -14.79
N SER A 17 7.90 2.09 -14.11
CA SER A 17 7.98 2.39 -12.68
C SER A 17 7.64 3.87 -12.50
N GLN A 18 6.42 4.15 -12.04
CA GLN A 18 5.95 5.50 -11.75
C GLN A 18 6.25 5.83 -10.28
N ILE A 19 6.79 7.03 -10.06
CA ILE A 19 6.73 7.66 -8.75
C ILE A 19 5.24 7.90 -8.47
N ILE A 20 4.76 7.46 -7.31
CA ILE A 20 3.53 8.04 -6.76
C ILE A 20 3.89 9.48 -6.41
N GLU A 21 3.72 10.40 -7.36
CA GLU A 21 3.82 11.85 -7.14
C GLU A 21 2.63 12.28 -6.28
N SER A 22 2.67 11.95 -4.99
CA SER A 22 1.97 12.76 -4.02
C SER A 22 2.97 13.83 -3.58
N SER A 23 2.60 15.08 -3.81
CA SER A 23 3.26 16.28 -3.27
C SER A 23 3.23 16.35 -1.73
N SER A 24 3.06 15.21 -1.04
CA SER A 24 3.02 15.06 0.41
C SER A 24 4.04 14.05 0.98
N PHE A 25 4.89 13.43 0.15
CA PHE A 25 5.88 12.46 0.63
C PHE A 25 7.32 12.87 0.33
N GLY A 26 8.01 13.36 1.36
CA GLY A 26 9.44 13.13 1.53
C GLY A 26 10.39 13.63 0.43
N THR A 27 10.11 14.73 -0.27
CA THR A 27 11.19 15.38 -1.03
C THR A 27 12.16 16.06 -0.06
N GLY A 28 13.24 15.37 0.29
CA GLY A 28 14.50 15.95 0.76
C GLY A 28 14.66 16.23 2.25
N LYS A 29 13.74 15.80 3.13
CA LYS A 29 13.93 15.93 4.58
C LYS A 29 14.59 14.68 5.15
N THR A 30 15.78 14.86 5.71
CA THR A 30 16.54 13.82 6.38
C THR A 30 16.01 13.56 7.78
N VAL A 31 16.05 12.30 8.21
CA VAL A 31 15.71 11.90 9.58
C VAL A 31 16.94 12.05 10.45
N ALA A 32 16.96 13.06 11.32
CA ALA A 32 18.15 13.42 12.09
C ALA A 32 18.42 12.50 13.29
N GLN A 33 17.41 11.77 13.75
CA GLN A 33 17.48 10.93 14.93
C GLN A 33 17.85 9.49 14.55
N SER A 34 18.66 8.83 15.39
CA SER A 34 19.01 7.41 15.23
C SER A 34 17.86 6.47 15.59
N GLU A 35 16.97 6.90 16.48
CA GLU A 35 15.80 6.14 16.91
C GLU A 35 14.52 6.74 16.35
N TRP A 36 13.74 5.91 15.66
CA TRP A 36 12.51 6.32 15.02
C TRP A 36 11.56 5.15 14.84
N THR A 37 10.27 5.48 14.73
CA THR A 37 9.20 4.57 14.35
C THR A 37 8.51 5.13 13.12
N ALA A 38 8.41 4.33 12.06
CA ALA A 38 7.67 4.69 10.86
C ALA A 38 6.39 3.84 10.79
N GLU A 39 5.26 4.50 10.61
CA GLU A 39 3.97 3.86 10.30
C GLU A 39 3.62 4.16 8.85
N PHE A 40 3.34 3.12 8.07
CA PHE A 40 2.99 3.22 6.66
C PHE A 40 1.73 2.41 6.36
N GLN A 41 0.70 3.08 5.85
CA GLN A 41 -0.58 2.46 5.52
C GLN A 41 -0.78 2.43 4.01
N PHE A 42 -1.04 1.25 3.48
CA PHE A 42 -1.23 1.04 2.05
C PHE A 42 -2.34 0.05 1.75
N ARG A 43 -2.81 0.04 0.51
CA ARG A 43 -3.69 -1.01 -0.02
C ARG A 43 -3.21 -1.38 -1.41
N ALA A 44 -3.32 -2.65 -1.76
CA ALA A 44 -3.13 -3.12 -3.13
C ALA A 44 -4.43 -3.73 -3.66
N SER A 45 -4.84 -3.32 -4.85
CA SER A 45 -6.01 -3.87 -5.54
C SER A 45 -5.67 -4.21 -6.98
N GLY A 46 -6.15 -5.35 -7.48
CA GLY A 46 -5.89 -5.73 -8.86
C GLY A 46 -6.67 -6.98 -9.28
N PRO A 47 -6.78 -7.22 -10.59
CA PRO A 47 -7.43 -8.43 -11.11
C PRO A 47 -6.67 -9.70 -10.71
N GLU A 48 -7.29 -10.85 -10.99
CA GLU A 48 -6.64 -12.14 -10.77
C GLU A 48 -5.32 -12.21 -11.55
N ARG A 49 -4.24 -12.66 -10.90
CA ARG A 49 -2.86 -12.68 -11.42
C ARG A 49 -2.24 -11.32 -11.81
N ALA A 50 -2.85 -10.19 -11.44
CA ALA A 50 -2.08 -8.95 -11.40
C ALA A 50 -0.96 -9.02 -10.35
N GLY A 51 0.01 -8.14 -10.49
CA GLY A 51 1.14 -8.07 -9.58
C GLY A 51 1.73 -6.68 -9.55
N GLY A 52 2.77 -6.57 -8.75
CA GLY A 52 3.51 -5.35 -8.58
C GLY A 52 4.26 -5.39 -7.27
N ILE A 53 5.13 -4.40 -7.11
CA ILE A 53 6.08 -4.32 -6.02
C ILE A 53 5.94 -2.93 -5.44
N LEU A 54 5.62 -2.84 -4.15
CA LEU A 54 5.61 -1.59 -3.40
C LEU A 54 6.77 -1.61 -2.42
N GLN A 55 7.49 -0.50 -2.34
CA GLN A 55 8.76 -0.45 -1.62
C GLN A 55 8.86 0.84 -0.84
N LEU A 56 9.22 0.71 0.44
CA LEU A 56 9.57 1.81 1.32
C LEU A 56 11.08 1.78 1.55
N TRP A 57 11.72 2.89 1.23
CA TRP A 57 13.17 3.08 1.32
C TRP A 57 13.51 3.97 2.50
N TYR A 58 14.61 3.65 3.18
CA TYR A 58 15.32 4.53 4.10
C TYR A 58 16.79 4.54 3.71
N THR A 59 17.18 5.51 2.89
CA THR A 59 18.48 5.49 2.19
C THR A 59 19.19 6.83 2.25
N LYS A 60 20.52 6.75 2.15
CA LYS A 60 21.38 7.90 1.93
C LYS A 60 21.18 8.42 0.51
N ASP A 61 21.10 9.74 0.36
CA ASP A 61 20.94 10.42 -0.93
C ASP A 61 19.71 9.95 -1.76
N GLY A 62 18.61 9.63 -1.07
CA GLY A 62 17.48 8.85 -1.58
C GLY A 62 17.05 9.12 -3.03
N GLN A 63 16.49 10.29 -3.33
CA GLN A 63 16.00 10.58 -4.69
C GLN A 63 17.11 10.56 -5.75
N ALA A 64 18.32 11.00 -5.40
CA ALA A 64 19.45 11.06 -6.33
C ALA A 64 20.01 9.66 -6.64
N ARG A 65 19.90 8.72 -5.69
CA ARG A 65 20.44 7.35 -5.82
C ARG A 65 19.41 6.33 -6.26
N ILE A 66 18.21 6.36 -5.68
CA ILE A 66 17.14 5.39 -5.95
C ILE A 66 16.30 5.83 -7.14
N GLY A 67 15.93 7.12 -7.21
CA GLY A 67 15.04 7.64 -8.24
C GLY A 67 13.73 6.87 -8.30
N THR A 68 13.46 6.21 -9.44
CA THR A 68 12.27 5.38 -9.67
C THR A 68 12.54 3.88 -9.60
N SER A 69 13.71 3.49 -9.09
CA SER A 69 14.17 2.11 -9.11
C SER A 69 13.37 1.21 -8.17
N SER A 70 13.40 -0.08 -8.47
CA SER A 70 12.99 -1.16 -7.58
C SER A 70 14.20 -1.92 -7.06
N ILE A 71 14.01 -2.81 -6.09
CA ILE A 71 15.07 -3.69 -5.59
C ILE A 71 15.69 -4.56 -6.70
N TYR A 72 14.97 -4.76 -7.81
CA TYR A 72 15.45 -5.48 -8.99
C TYR A 72 16.18 -4.60 -10.02
N THR A 73 16.10 -3.28 -9.89
CA THR A 73 16.67 -2.33 -10.85
C THR A 73 17.58 -1.29 -10.21
N ALA A 74 17.63 -1.24 -8.88
CA ALA A 74 18.46 -0.33 -8.11
C ALA A 74 19.93 -0.70 -8.26
N GLY A 75 20.76 0.33 -8.49
CA GLY A 75 22.20 0.19 -8.37
C GLY A 75 22.65 0.03 -6.92
N PRO A 76 23.93 0.31 -6.62
CA PRO A 76 24.40 0.38 -5.24
C PRO A 76 23.66 1.48 -4.46
N PHE A 77 23.16 1.15 -3.27
CA PHE A 77 22.52 2.08 -2.35
C PHE A 77 23.00 1.83 -0.92
N ASP A 78 22.94 2.83 -0.06
CA ASP A 78 23.30 2.72 1.35
C ASP A 78 22.04 2.95 2.20
N GLY A 79 21.57 1.91 2.86
CA GLY A 79 20.40 1.94 3.72
C GLY A 79 19.54 0.68 3.67
N PHE A 80 18.24 0.88 3.89
CA PHE A 80 17.24 -0.16 4.08
C PHE A 80 16.10 -0.02 3.07
N ALA A 81 15.58 -1.16 2.61
CA ALA A 81 14.35 -1.23 1.82
C ALA A 81 13.41 -2.28 2.40
N LEU A 82 12.15 -1.91 2.61
CA LEU A 82 11.06 -2.81 2.91
C LEU A 82 10.21 -2.99 1.64
N VAL A 83 10.06 -4.23 1.20
CA VAL A 83 9.39 -4.58 -0.05
C VAL A 83 8.17 -5.44 0.26
N VAL A 84 7.07 -5.17 -0.42
CA VAL A 84 5.92 -6.07 -0.49
C VAL A 84 5.65 -6.43 -1.95
N ASP A 85 5.58 -7.73 -2.22
CA ASP A 85 5.40 -8.27 -3.56
C ASP A 85 4.79 -9.69 -3.52
N THR A 86 4.58 -10.27 -4.69
CA THR A 86 4.00 -11.61 -4.85
C THR A 86 5.01 -12.75 -4.66
N HIS A 87 6.24 -12.46 -4.23
CA HIS A 87 7.28 -13.47 -4.00
C HIS A 87 6.92 -14.36 -2.79
N GLY A 88 7.54 -15.54 -2.68
CA GLY A 88 7.44 -16.41 -1.49
C GLY A 88 6.24 -17.38 -1.42
N GLY A 89 5.28 -17.28 -2.34
CA GLY A 89 4.07 -18.12 -2.32
C GLY A 89 3.02 -17.62 -1.31
N ARG A 90 1.82 -18.22 -1.31
CA ARG A 90 0.69 -17.85 -0.39
C ARG A 90 0.11 -16.43 -0.52
N GLY A 91 0.19 -15.83 -1.70
CA GLY A 91 -0.52 -14.57 -1.99
C GLY A 91 0.29 -13.29 -1.76
N GLY A 92 1.54 -13.42 -1.30
CA GLY A 92 2.52 -12.34 -1.21
C GLY A 92 3.47 -12.51 -0.05
N SER A 93 4.54 -11.71 -0.05
CA SER A 93 5.51 -11.65 1.03
C SER A 93 5.93 -10.22 1.33
N VAL A 94 6.42 -10.03 2.55
CA VAL A 94 7.08 -8.80 3.00
C VAL A 94 8.54 -9.14 3.25
N ARG A 95 9.45 -8.34 2.69
CA ARG A 95 10.89 -8.64 2.70
C ARG A 95 11.71 -7.39 3.00
N GLY A 96 12.72 -7.55 3.86
CA GLY A 96 13.67 -6.51 4.22
C GLY A 96 15.00 -6.72 3.52
N PHE A 97 15.53 -5.65 2.92
CA PHE A 97 16.82 -5.62 2.23
C PHE A 97 17.72 -4.55 2.83
N LEU A 98 19.02 -4.82 2.83
CA LEU A 98 20.06 -3.90 3.29
C LEU A 98 21.16 -3.82 2.25
N ASN A 99 21.75 -2.64 2.18
CA ASN A 99 22.93 -2.41 1.38
C ASN A 99 23.74 -1.29 2.03
N ASP A 100 25.06 -1.38 1.95
CA ASP A 100 26.02 -0.42 2.50
C ASP A 100 26.69 0.42 1.40
N GLY A 101 26.11 0.39 0.19
CA GLY A 101 26.62 1.05 -1.00
C GLY A 101 27.58 0.20 -1.83
N THR A 102 27.87 -1.04 -1.43
CA THR A 102 28.83 -1.90 -2.15
C THR A 102 28.19 -2.84 -3.16
N THR A 103 26.96 -3.30 -2.89
CA THR A 103 26.32 -4.34 -3.72
C THR A 103 25.47 -3.70 -4.81
N ASP A 104 25.71 -4.04 -6.06
CA ASP A 104 24.84 -3.65 -7.18
C ASP A 104 23.69 -4.66 -7.32
N TYR A 105 22.51 -4.25 -6.88
CA TYR A 105 21.32 -5.10 -6.91
C TYR A 105 20.82 -5.38 -8.33
N LYS A 106 20.99 -4.42 -9.25
CA LYS A 106 20.57 -4.53 -10.64
C LYS A 106 21.33 -5.62 -11.40
N SER A 107 22.61 -5.80 -11.09
CA SER A 107 23.46 -6.82 -11.72
C SER A 107 23.51 -8.14 -10.94
N HIS A 108 22.83 -8.22 -9.79
CA HIS A 108 22.78 -9.44 -9.00
C HIS A 108 21.87 -10.49 -9.64
N ASN A 109 22.35 -11.73 -9.74
CA ASN A 109 21.60 -12.83 -10.40
C ASN A 109 20.31 -13.22 -9.67
N SER A 110 20.28 -13.03 -8.35
CA SER A 110 19.10 -13.30 -7.53
C SER A 110 18.96 -12.22 -6.46
N PRO A 111 18.36 -11.07 -6.79
CA PRO A 111 18.14 -10.00 -5.81
C PRO A 111 17.28 -10.48 -4.64
N ASP A 112 16.37 -11.44 -4.90
CA ASP A 112 15.50 -12.05 -3.90
C ASP A 112 16.25 -12.70 -2.73
N ALA A 113 17.40 -13.33 -3.01
CA ALA A 113 18.23 -14.00 -2.00
C ALA A 113 18.96 -13.02 -1.07
N LEU A 114 18.98 -11.73 -1.39
CA LEU A 114 19.60 -10.69 -0.56
C LEU A 114 18.69 -10.21 0.58
N ALA A 115 17.44 -10.68 0.65
CA ALA A 115 16.54 -10.37 1.74
C ALA A 115 17.10 -10.95 3.05
N PHE A 116 17.33 -10.11 4.06
CA PHE A 116 17.82 -10.55 5.37
C PHE A 116 16.70 -11.01 6.31
N GLY A 117 15.47 -10.60 6.04
CA GLY A 117 14.29 -10.93 6.83
C GLY A 117 13.04 -10.91 5.96
N HIS A 118 12.11 -11.82 6.21
CA HIS A 118 10.86 -11.91 5.45
C HIS A 118 9.74 -12.55 6.26
N CYS A 119 8.51 -12.33 5.83
CA CYS A 119 7.33 -13.10 6.26
C CYS A 119 6.33 -13.24 5.11
N ASP A 120 5.51 -14.29 5.14
CA ASP A 120 4.40 -14.47 4.20
C ASP A 120 3.26 -13.51 4.59
N TYR A 121 2.73 -12.76 3.63
CA TYR A 121 1.59 -11.88 3.87
C TYR A 121 0.81 -11.60 2.57
N SER A 122 -0.45 -12.05 2.56
CA SER A 122 -1.37 -11.82 1.45
C SER A 122 -1.95 -10.40 1.49
N TYR A 123 -1.26 -9.45 0.88
CA TYR A 123 -1.60 -8.01 0.92
C TYR A 123 -2.67 -7.56 -0.08
N ARG A 124 -2.97 -8.38 -1.10
CA ARG A 124 -3.81 -7.98 -2.23
C ARG A 124 -5.29 -8.13 -1.90
N ASN A 125 -6.10 -7.20 -2.41
CA ASN A 125 -7.57 -7.26 -2.41
C ASN A 125 -8.21 -7.46 -1.02
N LEU A 126 -7.56 -6.98 0.06
CA LEU A 126 -8.04 -7.13 1.43
C LEU A 126 -9.27 -6.27 1.78
N GLY A 127 -9.65 -5.32 0.90
CA GLY A 127 -10.74 -4.36 1.15
C GLY A 127 -10.46 -3.31 2.22
N ARG A 128 -9.38 -3.46 3.00
CA ARG A 128 -8.89 -2.53 4.02
C ARG A 128 -7.42 -2.16 3.77
N PRO A 129 -6.92 -1.02 4.27
CA PRO A 129 -5.49 -0.74 4.28
C PRO A 129 -4.74 -1.67 5.23
N SER A 130 -3.58 -2.15 4.80
CA SER A 130 -2.57 -2.82 5.61
C SER A 130 -1.66 -1.78 6.26
N VAL A 131 -1.18 -2.07 7.47
CA VAL A 131 -0.35 -1.15 8.26
C VAL A 131 1.00 -1.77 8.54
N PHE A 132 2.06 -1.24 7.92
CA PHE A 132 3.42 -1.48 8.37
C PHE A 132 3.76 -0.58 9.55
N LYS A 133 4.41 -1.16 10.54
CA LYS A 133 5.10 -0.42 11.60
C LYS A 133 6.52 -0.90 11.72
N ILE A 134 7.46 0.00 11.45
CA ILE A 134 8.89 -0.23 11.47
C ILE A 134 9.46 0.54 12.66
N LYS A 135 10.10 -0.15 13.58
CA LYS A 135 10.73 0.45 14.75
C LYS A 135 12.23 0.22 14.65
N HIS A 136 12.99 1.30 14.62
CA HIS A 136 14.45 1.28 14.69
C HIS A 136 14.90 1.95 15.98
N THR A 137 15.66 1.22 16.78
CA THR A 137 16.29 1.72 18.01
C THR A 137 17.78 1.38 17.97
N ASN A 138 18.54 1.82 18.97
CA ASN A 138 19.95 1.45 19.08
C ASN A 138 20.21 -0.07 19.26
N SER A 139 19.17 -0.88 19.50
CA SER A 139 19.32 -2.31 19.82
C SER A 139 18.55 -3.25 18.88
N ILE A 140 17.49 -2.77 18.22
CA ILE A 140 16.61 -3.62 17.43
C ILE A 140 16.00 -2.84 16.26
N LEU A 141 15.98 -3.50 15.10
CA LEU A 141 15.10 -3.20 13.98
C LEU A 141 13.96 -4.23 14.00
N GLU A 142 12.73 -3.76 14.09
CA GLU A 142 11.53 -4.58 14.16
C GLU A 142 10.52 -4.12 13.12
N VAL A 143 9.97 -5.06 12.36
CA VAL A 143 8.90 -4.82 11.38
C VAL A 143 7.69 -5.65 11.75
N THR A 144 6.55 -4.97 11.88
CA THR A 144 5.24 -5.58 12.09
C THR A 144 4.30 -5.18 10.97
N ILE A 145 3.37 -6.07 10.61
CA ILE A 145 2.29 -5.81 9.67
C ILE A 145 0.95 -6.15 10.32
N ASP A 146 -0.01 -5.21 10.29
CA ASP A 146 -1.32 -5.34 10.93
C ASP A 146 -1.23 -5.76 12.42
N GLY A 147 -0.18 -5.29 13.10
CA GLY A 147 0.10 -5.61 14.51
C GLY A 147 0.72 -6.99 14.75
N GLN A 148 0.97 -7.79 13.70
CA GLN A 148 1.65 -9.07 13.79
C GLN A 148 3.16 -8.92 13.48
N PRO A 149 4.05 -9.59 14.22
CA PRO A 149 5.47 -9.56 13.93
C PRO A 149 5.76 -10.20 12.57
N CYS A 150 6.54 -9.50 11.73
CA CYS A 150 7.02 -10.02 10.46
C CYS A 150 8.45 -10.52 10.60
N PHE A 151 9.38 -9.63 10.93
CA PHE A 151 10.75 -9.99 11.27
C PHE A 151 11.38 -8.94 12.18
N SER A 152 12.40 -9.35 12.93
CA SER A 152 13.21 -8.45 13.76
C SER A 152 14.65 -8.92 13.84
N THR A 153 15.56 -7.99 14.07
CA THR A 153 16.99 -8.28 14.17
C THR A 153 17.71 -7.22 15.00
N ASN A 154 18.72 -7.65 15.74
CA ASN A 154 19.63 -6.78 16.50
C ASN A 154 20.98 -6.56 15.78
N LYS A 155 21.11 -7.05 14.54
CA LYS A 155 22.36 -6.99 13.75
C LYS A 155 22.39 -5.83 12.76
N VAL A 156 21.37 -4.98 12.77
CA VAL A 156 21.18 -3.91 11.80
C VAL A 156 21.23 -2.58 12.51
N ALA A 157 22.08 -1.68 12.02
CA ALA A 157 22.17 -0.30 12.49
C ALA A 157 22.00 0.63 11.29
N LEU A 158 20.94 1.43 11.31
CA LEU A 158 20.62 2.39 10.26
C LEU A 158 21.13 3.78 10.67
N PRO A 159 22.02 4.41 9.88
CA PRO A 159 22.54 5.74 10.20
C PRO A 159 21.46 6.81 10.16
N ALA A 160 21.58 7.80 11.05
CA ALA A 160 20.82 9.04 10.96
C ALA A 160 21.28 9.87 9.73
N GLY A 161 20.44 10.80 9.31
CA GLY A 161 20.68 11.66 8.15
C GLY A 161 20.17 11.08 6.83
N ASN A 162 19.57 9.89 6.84
CA ASN A 162 18.98 9.27 5.66
C ASN A 162 17.57 9.80 5.39
N THR A 163 17.09 9.56 4.17
CA THR A 163 15.78 10.01 3.67
C THR A 163 14.85 8.84 3.45
N PHE A 164 13.56 9.03 3.75
CA PHE A 164 12.53 8.09 3.35
C PHE A 164 12.07 8.34 1.91
N GLY A 165 11.78 7.27 1.18
CA GLY A 165 11.23 7.31 -0.17
C GLY A 165 10.30 6.13 -0.43
N ILE A 166 9.36 6.28 -1.34
CA ILE A 166 8.46 5.20 -1.74
C ILE A 166 8.47 5.07 -3.26
N THR A 167 8.55 3.83 -3.72
CA THR A 167 8.49 3.51 -5.14
C THR A 167 7.55 2.34 -5.35
N ALA A 168 6.86 2.33 -6.50
CA ALA A 168 6.10 1.20 -6.96
C ALA A 168 6.56 0.78 -8.36
N ALA A 169 6.53 -0.52 -8.64
CA ALA A 169 6.78 -1.07 -9.97
C ALA A 169 5.71 -2.11 -10.30
N THR A 170 5.15 -2.06 -11.50
CA THR A 170 4.08 -2.95 -11.92
C THR A 170 4.41 -3.62 -13.26
N PRO A 171 4.02 -4.89 -13.46
CA PRO A 171 4.12 -5.58 -14.74
C PRO A 171 2.96 -5.17 -15.67
N GLU A 172 2.83 -5.84 -16.82
CA GLU A 172 1.76 -5.58 -17.80
C GLU A 172 0.34 -5.73 -17.25
N ASN A 173 0.15 -6.62 -16.27
CA ASN A 173 -1.08 -6.75 -15.49
C ASN A 173 -0.86 -6.10 -14.12
N PRO A 174 -1.12 -4.79 -13.97
CA PRO A 174 -0.70 -4.04 -12.79
C PRO A 174 -1.66 -4.22 -11.62
N ASP A 175 -1.09 -4.31 -10.43
CA ASP A 175 -1.77 -3.92 -9.20
C ASP A 175 -1.80 -2.40 -9.07
N SER A 176 -2.90 -1.88 -8.53
CA SER A 176 -3.01 -0.51 -8.06
C SER A 176 -2.59 -0.43 -6.59
N PHE A 177 -1.54 0.32 -6.30
CA PHE A 177 -1.08 0.60 -4.95
C PHE A 177 -1.54 1.99 -4.50
N GLU A 178 -2.25 2.02 -3.38
CA GLU A 178 -2.75 3.25 -2.76
C GLU A 178 -2.06 3.43 -1.40
N VAL A 179 -1.55 4.63 -1.14
CA VAL A 179 -0.92 4.99 0.15
C VAL A 179 -1.83 5.95 0.89
N PHE A 180 -2.22 5.58 2.12
CA PHE A 180 -3.18 6.34 2.94
C PHE A 180 -2.49 7.19 4.00
N LYS A 181 -1.40 6.70 4.57
CA LYS A 181 -0.70 7.36 5.67
C LYS A 181 0.77 6.98 5.66
N PHE A 182 1.60 7.96 5.98
CA PHE A 182 2.97 7.72 6.39
C PHE A 182 3.39 8.75 7.41
N VAL A 183 3.83 8.26 8.55
CA VAL A 183 4.26 9.10 9.66
C VAL A 183 5.54 8.51 10.20
N VAL A 184 6.52 9.39 10.41
CA VAL A 184 7.77 9.05 11.08
C VAL A 184 7.77 9.80 12.41
N GLU A 185 7.84 9.04 13.50
CA GLU A 185 7.96 9.55 14.85
C GLU A 185 9.38 9.26 15.32
N SER A 186 10.15 10.31 15.58
CA SER A 186 11.47 10.17 16.17
C SER A 186 11.36 10.25 17.67
N ALA A 187 12.17 9.46 18.38
CA ALA A 187 12.33 9.66 19.81
C ALA A 187 13.05 11.00 20.00
N THR A 188 12.32 12.07 20.33
CA THR A 188 12.96 13.20 20.99
C THR A 188 13.47 12.66 22.31
N SER A 189 14.79 12.78 22.53
CA SER A 189 15.37 12.69 23.87
C SER A 189 14.45 13.50 24.78
N GLN A 190 13.69 12.80 25.63
CA GLN A 190 12.81 13.43 26.59
C GLN A 190 13.68 14.42 27.35
N GLY A 191 13.42 15.72 27.14
CA GLY A 191 13.84 16.71 28.11
C GLY A 191 13.34 16.21 29.45
N SER A 192 14.29 16.01 30.38
CA SER A 192 14.11 15.85 31.81
C SER A 192 12.68 16.09 32.31
N PRO A 193 12.05 15.15 33.05
CA PRO A 193 10.77 15.40 33.68
C PRO A 193 10.94 16.54 34.71
N GLN A 194 10.59 17.77 34.33
CA GLN A 194 10.37 18.83 35.30
C GLN A 194 9.16 18.42 36.13
N GLY A 195 9.41 18.32 37.44
CA GLY A 195 8.59 17.62 38.40
C GLY A 195 7.12 18.03 38.39
N VAL A 196 6.27 17.00 38.37
CA VAL A 196 4.92 17.08 38.92
C VAL A 196 5.09 17.02 40.44
N PRO A 197 4.75 18.08 41.22
CA PRO A 197 4.72 17.96 42.67
C PRO A 197 3.57 17.01 43.09
N PRO A 198 3.75 16.20 44.15
CA PRO A 198 2.82 15.15 44.52
C PRO A 198 1.52 15.74 45.08
N VAL A 199 0.39 15.30 44.54
CA VAL A 199 -0.94 15.57 45.10
C VAL A 199 -1.11 14.72 46.35
N VAL A 200 -0.99 15.36 47.52
CA VAL A 200 -1.37 14.79 48.81
C VAL A 200 -2.89 14.69 48.86
N ASN A 201 -3.37 13.46 49.01
CA ASN A 201 -4.79 13.15 49.16
C ASN A 201 -5.21 13.48 50.60
N GLN A 202 -5.89 14.61 50.82
CA GLN A 202 -6.58 14.88 52.09
C GLN A 202 -8.08 15.02 51.84
N GLN A 203 -8.77 13.98 52.28
CA GLN A 203 -10.20 13.88 52.48
C GLN A 203 -10.64 14.89 53.55
N GLN A 204 -11.59 15.77 53.27
CA GLN A 204 -12.24 16.53 54.35
C GLN A 204 -13.75 16.73 54.12
N ASN A 205 -14.49 16.28 55.14
CA ASN A 205 -15.92 16.41 55.35
C ASN A 205 -16.40 17.87 55.35
N GLN A 206 -17.62 18.07 54.90
CA GLN A 206 -18.40 19.30 54.97
C GLN A 206 -18.97 19.57 56.38
N ALA A 207 -18.85 20.81 56.86
CA ALA A 207 -19.82 21.51 57.72
C ALA A 207 -19.54 23.04 57.72
N PRO A 208 -20.57 23.95 57.70
CA PRO A 208 -20.39 25.41 57.65
C PRO A 208 -20.75 26.13 58.99
N PRO A 209 -20.78 27.48 59.11
CA PRO A 209 -19.66 28.37 59.46
C PRO A 209 -19.94 29.29 60.70
N GLN A 210 -18.93 29.93 61.29
CA GLN A 210 -19.14 31.15 62.11
C GLN A 210 -18.01 32.20 61.96
N PRO A 211 -18.31 33.52 62.09
CA PRO A 211 -17.44 34.61 61.65
C PRO A 211 -16.87 35.43 62.81
N GLN A 212 -15.58 35.78 62.81
CA GLN A 212 -15.11 36.95 63.57
C GLN A 212 -13.97 37.71 62.89
N LEU A 213 -14.14 39.03 62.90
CA LEU A 213 -13.30 40.11 62.39
C LEU A 213 -11.91 40.13 63.06
N HIS A 214 -10.90 40.66 62.35
CA HIS A 214 -10.01 41.75 62.80
C HIS A 214 -9.03 42.14 61.67
N ASP A 215 -8.89 43.45 61.44
CA ASP A 215 -7.92 44.18 60.59
C ASP A 215 -7.26 45.25 61.50
N PRO A 216 -6.15 45.99 61.16
CA PRO A 216 -5.16 45.96 60.04
C PRO A 216 -3.69 46.16 60.59
N PRO A 217 -2.61 46.70 59.91
CA PRO A 217 -2.44 47.20 58.52
C PRO A 217 -1.14 46.86 57.72
N MET A 218 -1.33 46.78 56.39
CA MET A 218 -0.58 47.28 55.21
C MET A 218 0.94 47.09 55.00
N ALA A 219 1.27 46.46 53.86
CA ALA A 219 2.12 47.02 52.79
C ALA A 219 1.77 46.39 51.41
N PRO A 220 1.98 47.09 50.26
CA PRO A 220 1.29 46.81 48.99
C PRO A 220 2.21 46.13 47.95
N THR A 221 1.66 45.24 47.09
CA THR A 221 2.11 45.10 45.68
C THR A 221 1.16 44.25 44.84
N SER A 222 0.75 44.82 43.70
CA SER A 222 0.35 44.23 42.41
C SER A 222 -0.97 43.43 42.29
N ASP A 223 -1.97 44.13 41.76
CA ASP A 223 -3.22 43.64 41.18
C ASP A 223 -3.01 42.54 40.13
N VAL A 224 -3.40 41.30 40.46
CA VAL A 224 -3.88 40.36 39.46
C VAL A 224 -5.40 40.53 39.43
N SER A 225 -5.93 41.06 38.33
CA SER A 225 -7.35 41.38 38.24
C SER A 225 -8.19 40.09 38.35
N MET A 226 -8.97 39.98 39.43
CA MET A 226 -9.99 38.95 39.64
C MET A 226 -11.00 38.85 38.47
N ALA A 227 -11.11 39.91 37.67
CA ALA A 227 -11.89 39.93 36.43
C ALA A 227 -11.30 39.02 35.33
N GLY A 228 -9.97 38.90 35.24
CA GLY A 228 -9.30 38.05 34.25
C GLY A 228 -9.53 36.55 34.51
N LEU A 229 -9.50 36.13 35.78
CA LEU A 229 -9.73 34.74 36.17
C LEU A 229 -11.20 34.33 35.97
N ALA A 230 -12.14 35.22 36.30
CA ALA A 230 -13.57 34.99 36.05
C ALA A 230 -13.88 34.87 34.55
N ALA A 231 -13.27 35.72 33.70
CA ALA A 231 -13.41 35.63 32.25
C ALA A 231 -12.87 34.31 31.69
N GLN A 232 -11.77 33.80 32.25
CA GLN A 232 -11.15 32.56 31.80
C GLN A 232 -11.97 31.31 32.19
N ILE A 233 -12.65 31.32 33.34
CA ILE A 233 -13.55 30.24 33.78
C ILE A 233 -14.83 30.20 32.91
N VAL A 234 -15.36 31.36 32.53
CA VAL A 234 -16.53 31.45 31.64
C VAL A 234 -16.18 30.98 30.22
N ASP A 235 -15.00 31.33 29.70
CA ASP A 235 -14.53 30.84 28.38
C ASP A 235 -14.32 29.32 28.38
N LEU A 236 -13.73 28.76 29.44
CA LEU A 236 -13.58 27.31 29.58
C LEU A 236 -14.94 26.60 29.65
N GLY A 237 -15.90 27.15 30.40
CA GLY A 237 -17.26 26.62 30.48
C GLY A 237 -17.97 26.60 29.13
N GLY A 238 -17.82 27.66 28.34
CA GLY A 238 -18.37 27.73 26.98
C GLY A 238 -17.77 26.67 26.04
N ARG A 239 -16.44 26.51 26.07
CA ARG A 239 -15.74 25.51 25.24
C ARG A 239 -16.12 24.07 25.60
N LEU A 240 -16.33 23.78 26.88
CA LEU A 240 -16.72 22.45 27.36
C LEU A 240 -18.14 22.09 26.93
N GLN A 241 -19.07 23.05 26.97
CA GLN A 241 -20.43 22.86 26.46
C GLN A 241 -20.48 22.66 24.94
N LEU A 242 -19.66 23.40 24.18
CA LEU A 242 -19.50 23.22 22.75
C LEU A 242 -18.93 21.83 22.39
N SER A 243 -17.94 21.36 23.15
CA SER A 243 -17.36 20.02 22.98
C SER A 243 -18.37 18.90 23.26
N ASN A 244 -19.19 19.04 24.30
CA ASN A 244 -20.24 18.07 24.61
C ASN A 244 -21.32 18.02 23.51
N LYS A 245 -21.73 19.17 22.98
CA LYS A 245 -22.66 19.22 21.84
C LYS A 245 -22.07 18.55 20.60
N ALA A 246 -20.81 18.87 20.25
CA ALA A 246 -20.14 18.24 19.11
C ALA A 246 -20.05 16.71 19.26
N SER A 247 -19.75 16.22 20.46
CA SER A 247 -19.71 14.78 20.76
C SER A 247 -21.07 14.12 20.55
N SER A 248 -22.16 14.76 21.00
CA SER A 248 -23.51 14.23 20.79
C SER A 248 -23.89 14.14 19.31
N THR A 249 -23.50 15.14 18.50
CA THR A 249 -23.75 15.14 17.05
C THR A 249 -22.95 14.04 16.34
N ILE A 250 -21.70 13.82 16.73
CA ILE A 250 -20.86 12.76 16.16
C ILE A 250 -21.44 11.37 16.47
N ILE A 251 -21.92 11.15 17.70
CA ILE A 251 -22.55 9.88 18.08
C ILE A 251 -23.83 9.64 17.27
N GLN A 252 -24.64 10.68 17.04
CA GLN A 252 -25.83 10.59 16.21
C GLN A 252 -25.48 10.23 14.76
N GLU A 253 -24.45 10.86 14.20
CA GLU A 253 -24.02 10.62 12.82
C GLU A 253 -23.41 9.22 12.66
N MET A 254 -22.63 8.73 13.63
CA MET A 254 -22.13 7.35 13.61
C MET A 254 -23.27 6.32 13.65
N LYS A 255 -24.31 6.54 14.47
CA LYS A 255 -25.49 5.66 14.48
C LYS A 255 -26.20 5.66 13.13
N ASN A 256 -26.30 6.82 12.50
CA ASN A 256 -26.95 6.96 11.20
C ASN A 256 -26.14 6.30 10.06
N GLN A 257 -24.80 6.35 10.14
CA GLN A 257 -23.92 5.64 9.22
C GLN A 257 -23.94 4.12 9.43
N ALA A 258 -23.95 3.65 10.67
CA ALA A 258 -24.08 2.22 10.98
C ALA A 258 -25.39 1.64 10.42
N ALA A 259 -26.52 2.34 10.62
CA ALA A 259 -27.81 1.93 10.07
C ALA A 259 -27.85 1.90 8.52
N LYS A 260 -27.14 2.83 7.85
CA LYS A 260 -26.98 2.79 6.39
C LYS A 260 -26.02 1.71 5.90
N GLY A 261 -25.05 1.30 6.72
CA GLY A 261 -24.15 0.19 6.45
C GLY A 261 -24.88 -1.16 6.48
N ASP A 262 -25.68 -1.39 7.52
CA ASP A 262 -26.46 -2.61 7.69
C ASP A 262 -27.50 -2.81 6.58
N SER A 263 -28.15 -1.73 6.13
CA SER A 263 -29.12 -1.81 5.02
C SER A 263 -28.44 -2.16 3.69
N ARG A 264 -27.25 -1.61 3.40
CA ARG A 264 -26.45 -1.99 2.24
C ARG A 264 -25.95 -3.44 2.33
N HIS A 265 -25.53 -3.88 3.51
CA HIS A 265 -25.16 -5.28 3.72
C HIS A 265 -26.34 -6.23 3.52
N ALA A 266 -27.53 -5.87 3.99
CA ALA A 266 -28.75 -6.65 3.77
C ALA A 266 -29.16 -6.70 2.29
N GLU A 267 -28.99 -5.60 1.54
CA GLU A 267 -29.25 -5.54 0.09
C GLU A 267 -28.24 -6.36 -0.71
N LEU A 268 -26.95 -6.30 -0.36
CA LEU A 268 -25.90 -7.12 -0.97
C LEU A 268 -26.11 -8.62 -0.68
N LEU A 269 -26.51 -8.97 0.55
CA LEU A 269 -26.86 -10.35 0.87
C LEU A 269 -28.08 -10.83 0.06
N LYS A 270 -29.09 -9.98 -0.17
CA LYS A 270 -30.20 -10.32 -1.07
C LYS A 270 -29.76 -10.48 -2.53
N THR A 271 -28.76 -9.73 -2.96
CA THR A 271 -28.23 -9.81 -4.34
C THR A 271 -27.34 -11.07 -4.53
N LEU A 272 -26.62 -11.48 -3.48
CA LEU A 272 -25.81 -12.71 -3.44
C LEU A 272 -26.65 -13.99 -3.27
N ILE A 273 -27.88 -13.89 -2.76
CA ILE A 273 -28.86 -14.98 -2.72
C ILE A 273 -29.70 -14.95 -4.00
N THR A 274 -29.05 -15.00 -5.17
CA THR A 274 -29.74 -15.35 -6.41
C THR A 274 -29.85 -16.87 -6.44
N LYS A 275 -31.08 -17.34 -6.22
CA LYS A 275 -31.52 -18.75 -6.13
C LYS A 275 -31.00 -19.65 -7.27
N ASP A 276 -30.65 -19.06 -8.40
CA ASP A 276 -30.13 -19.76 -9.59
C ASP A 276 -28.71 -20.30 -9.43
N GLN A 277 -27.84 -19.63 -8.66
CA GLN A 277 -26.48 -20.14 -8.42
C GLN A 277 -26.45 -21.27 -7.39
N PHE A 278 -27.38 -21.26 -6.44
CA PHE A 278 -27.50 -22.31 -5.42
C PHE A 278 -27.91 -23.65 -6.04
N ASN A 279 -28.88 -23.65 -6.96
CA ASN A 279 -29.29 -24.87 -7.67
C ASN A 279 -28.18 -25.43 -8.56
N ALA A 280 -27.34 -24.57 -9.15
CA ALA A 280 -26.20 -25.00 -9.94
C ALA A 280 -25.08 -25.60 -9.06
N LEU A 281 -24.93 -25.13 -7.82
CA LEU A 281 -23.96 -25.65 -6.87
C LEU A 281 -24.41 -26.99 -6.26
N ASP A 282 -25.70 -27.13 -5.96
CA ASP A 282 -26.30 -28.35 -5.43
C ASP A 282 -26.20 -29.52 -6.43
N ASN A 283 -26.46 -29.23 -7.71
CA ASN A 283 -26.28 -30.21 -8.79
C ASN A 283 -24.81 -30.65 -8.96
N ARG A 284 -23.85 -29.76 -8.68
CA ARG A 284 -22.42 -30.10 -8.71
C ARG A 284 -22.00 -30.91 -7.49
N LEU A 285 -22.54 -30.61 -6.32
CA LEU A 285 -22.25 -31.35 -5.09
C LEU A 285 -22.77 -32.80 -5.19
N ALA A 286 -23.99 -32.99 -5.69
CA ALA A 286 -24.58 -34.32 -5.92
C ALA A 286 -23.76 -35.16 -6.91
N HIS A 287 -23.20 -34.53 -7.95
CA HIS A 287 -22.34 -35.21 -8.92
C HIS A 287 -21.00 -35.64 -8.30
N ILE A 288 -20.42 -34.81 -7.43
CA ILE A 288 -19.18 -35.12 -6.72
C ILE A 288 -19.39 -36.27 -5.72
N GLU A 289 -20.54 -36.32 -5.05
CA GLU A 289 -20.87 -37.40 -4.09
C GLU A 289 -21.04 -38.76 -4.79
N GLN A 290 -21.61 -38.77 -6.00
CA GLN A 290 -21.66 -39.98 -6.85
C GLN A 290 -20.27 -40.43 -7.32
N LEU A 291 -19.39 -39.49 -7.67
CA LEU A 291 -18.01 -39.82 -8.04
C LEU A 291 -17.23 -40.36 -6.83
N MET A 292 -17.42 -39.78 -5.66
CA MET A 292 -16.72 -40.18 -4.43
C MET A 292 -17.15 -41.58 -3.96
N THR A 293 -18.44 -41.91 -4.03
CA THR A 293 -18.95 -43.26 -3.73
C THR A 293 -18.48 -44.32 -4.74
N THR A 294 -18.33 -43.94 -6.02
CA THR A 294 -17.76 -44.83 -7.04
C THR A 294 -16.28 -45.09 -6.79
N ILE A 295 -15.52 -44.06 -6.41
CA ILE A 295 -14.10 -44.17 -6.05
C ILE A 295 -13.92 -45.03 -4.80
N VAL A 296 -14.74 -44.84 -3.75
CA VAL A 296 -14.67 -45.65 -2.52
C VAL A 296 -14.99 -47.12 -2.78
N ARG A 297 -15.86 -47.42 -3.76
CA ARG A 297 -16.18 -48.79 -4.17
C ARG A 297 -15.07 -49.43 -5.03
N ASP A 298 -14.31 -48.63 -5.78
CA ASP A 298 -13.18 -49.07 -6.63
C ASP A 298 -11.85 -49.17 -5.86
N LEU A 299 -11.76 -48.62 -4.65
CA LEU A 299 -10.57 -48.73 -3.77
C LEU A 299 -10.39 -50.13 -3.12
N GLY A 300 -11.22 -51.11 -3.51
CA GLY A 300 -11.21 -52.47 -2.97
C GLY A 300 -10.27 -53.46 -3.64
N ASP A 301 -9.69 -53.16 -4.81
CA ASP A 301 -8.90 -54.15 -5.56
C ASP A 301 -7.46 -53.69 -5.84
N ARG A 302 -6.52 -54.53 -5.38
CA ARG A 302 -5.09 -54.24 -5.33
C ARG A 302 -4.44 -54.54 -6.69
N ASP A 303 -4.38 -53.56 -7.58
CA ASP A 303 -3.46 -53.62 -8.73
C ASP A 303 -3.07 -52.23 -9.27
N TYR A 304 -2.26 -51.50 -8.48
CA TYR A 304 -1.81 -50.15 -8.83
C TYR A 304 -0.65 -50.11 -9.83
N SER A 305 0.15 -51.18 -9.93
CA SER A 305 1.34 -51.19 -10.80
C SER A 305 0.99 -51.30 -12.28
N SER A 306 -0.08 -52.03 -12.62
CA SER A 306 -0.59 -52.15 -13.98
C SER A 306 -1.18 -50.82 -14.49
N ARG A 307 -1.93 -50.11 -13.61
CA ARG A 307 -2.57 -48.83 -13.93
C ARG A 307 -1.57 -47.68 -14.08
N PHE A 308 -0.46 -47.69 -13.35
CA PHE A 308 0.56 -46.63 -13.46
C PHE A 308 1.27 -46.67 -14.82
N ASN A 309 1.57 -47.87 -15.34
CA ASN A 309 2.16 -48.02 -16.66
C ASN A 309 1.18 -47.65 -17.77
N GLN A 310 -0.11 -48.01 -17.63
CA GLN A 310 -1.15 -47.53 -18.55
C GLN A 310 -1.33 -46.00 -18.49
N LEU A 311 -1.26 -45.38 -17.31
CA LEU A 311 -1.30 -43.92 -17.17
C LEU A 311 -0.10 -43.24 -17.81
N HIS A 312 1.08 -43.84 -17.70
CA HIS A 312 2.30 -43.33 -18.31
C HIS A 312 2.24 -43.40 -19.85
N ASP A 313 1.76 -44.52 -20.40
CA ASP A 313 1.56 -44.67 -21.85
C ASP A 313 0.44 -43.76 -22.37
N THR A 314 -0.63 -43.58 -21.58
CA THR A 314 -1.73 -42.68 -21.95
C THR A 314 -1.26 -41.22 -21.93
N LEU A 315 -0.47 -40.79 -20.94
CA LEU A 315 0.13 -39.44 -20.90
C LEU A 315 1.06 -39.18 -22.08
N ARG A 316 1.84 -40.18 -22.51
CA ARG A 316 2.70 -40.07 -23.68
C ARG A 316 1.88 -39.90 -24.95
N SER A 317 0.79 -40.68 -25.10
CA SER A 317 -0.10 -40.58 -26.26
C SER A 317 -0.93 -39.28 -26.26
N SER A 318 -1.32 -38.77 -25.08
CA SER A 318 -2.00 -37.48 -24.93
C SER A 318 -1.09 -36.30 -25.24
N HIS A 319 0.22 -36.39 -24.98
CA HIS A 319 1.16 -35.33 -25.37
C HIS A 319 1.31 -35.21 -26.89
N VAL A 320 1.27 -36.33 -27.62
CA VAL A 320 1.32 -36.34 -29.11
C VAL A 320 -0.01 -35.85 -29.69
N SER A 321 -1.12 -36.33 -29.13
CA SER A 321 -2.48 -35.91 -29.53
C SER A 321 -2.76 -34.42 -29.24
N LEU A 322 -2.32 -33.88 -28.10
CA LEU A 322 -2.47 -32.45 -27.79
C LEU A 322 -1.59 -31.58 -28.68
N SER A 323 -0.38 -32.04 -29.04
CA SER A 323 0.48 -31.34 -30.01
C SER A 323 -0.17 -31.24 -31.39
N GLU A 324 -0.77 -32.31 -31.87
CA GLU A 324 -1.45 -32.34 -33.18
C GLU A 324 -2.78 -31.56 -33.16
N ASN A 325 -3.57 -31.65 -32.09
CA ASN A 325 -4.84 -30.92 -31.99
C ASN A 325 -4.66 -29.42 -31.70
N LEU A 326 -3.57 -29.01 -31.03
CA LEU A 326 -3.20 -27.60 -30.90
C LEU A 326 -2.78 -26.99 -32.24
N GLN A 327 -2.07 -27.73 -33.10
CA GLN A 327 -1.74 -27.25 -34.45
C GLN A 327 -2.99 -27.09 -35.33
N GLY A 328 -3.98 -27.99 -35.21
CA GLY A 328 -5.25 -27.91 -35.93
C GLY A 328 -6.14 -26.72 -35.51
N HIS A 329 -6.23 -26.44 -34.19
CA HIS A 329 -7.04 -25.33 -33.69
C HIS A 329 -6.34 -23.97 -33.72
N LEU A 330 -5.01 -23.91 -33.68
CA LEU A 330 -4.28 -22.65 -33.89
C LEU A 330 -4.36 -22.17 -35.35
N LEU A 331 -4.37 -23.08 -36.34
CA LEU A 331 -4.49 -22.70 -37.75
C LEU A 331 -5.86 -22.11 -38.11
N ASN A 332 -6.95 -22.55 -37.45
CA ASN A 332 -8.30 -22.05 -37.71
C ASN A 332 -8.65 -20.76 -36.94
N VAL A 333 -7.98 -20.49 -35.81
CA VAL A 333 -8.19 -19.24 -35.04
C VAL A 333 -7.24 -18.13 -35.51
N ILE A 334 -6.07 -18.47 -36.06
CA ILE A 334 -5.15 -17.47 -36.67
C ILE A 334 -5.69 -16.94 -38.01
N THR A 335 -6.58 -17.67 -38.70
CA THR A 335 -7.10 -17.26 -40.02
C THR A 335 -8.38 -16.44 -39.97
N ALA A 336 -9.10 -16.38 -38.85
CA ALA A 336 -10.41 -15.69 -38.78
C ALA A 336 -10.36 -14.24 -38.28
N SER A 337 -9.23 -13.74 -37.76
CA SER A 337 -9.15 -12.35 -37.26
C SER A 337 -7.75 -11.74 -37.26
N SER A 338 -6.92 -12.05 -38.27
CA SER A 338 -5.74 -11.21 -38.57
C SER A 338 -6.11 -10.14 -39.60
N PRO A 339 -6.27 -8.85 -39.23
CA PRO A 339 -6.26 -7.80 -40.24
C PRO A 339 -4.85 -7.80 -40.85
N ARG A 340 -4.78 -8.09 -42.16
CA ARG A 340 -3.55 -8.27 -42.93
C ARG A 340 -2.49 -7.23 -42.53
N MET A 341 -1.32 -7.70 -42.08
CA MET A 341 -0.12 -6.90 -41.79
C MET A 341 0.20 -5.86 -42.89
N GLY A 342 -0.24 -6.09 -44.13
CA GLY A 342 -0.11 -5.15 -45.24
C GLY A 342 -0.88 -3.82 -45.08
N PHE A 343 -2.02 -3.80 -44.36
CA PHE A 343 -2.76 -2.56 -44.13
C PHE A 343 -1.99 -1.60 -43.22
N PHE A 344 -1.43 -2.11 -42.13
CA PHE A 344 -0.59 -1.32 -41.22
C PHE A 344 0.68 -0.82 -41.91
N LEU A 345 1.32 -1.68 -42.70
CA LEU A 345 2.53 -1.30 -43.44
C LEU A 345 2.25 -0.22 -44.50
N PHE A 346 1.12 -0.31 -45.21
CA PHE A 346 0.66 0.74 -46.13
C PHE A 346 0.34 2.05 -45.41
N LEU A 347 -0.30 1.98 -44.24
CA LEU A 347 -0.65 3.16 -43.44
C LEU A 347 0.61 3.90 -42.95
N VAL A 348 1.63 3.17 -42.50
CA VAL A 348 2.92 3.75 -42.09
C VAL A 348 3.64 4.40 -43.28
N ILE A 349 3.67 3.76 -44.45
CA ILE A 349 4.28 4.32 -45.65
C ILE A 349 3.53 5.59 -46.11
N ALA A 350 2.20 5.56 -46.11
CA ALA A 350 1.37 6.71 -46.47
C ALA A 350 1.62 7.90 -45.53
N PHE A 351 1.76 7.65 -44.22
CA PHE A 351 2.07 8.69 -43.24
C PHE A 351 3.46 9.30 -43.45
N GLN A 352 4.47 8.48 -43.77
CA GLN A 352 5.82 8.97 -44.06
C GLN A 352 5.85 9.86 -45.32
N VAL A 353 5.14 9.45 -46.39
CA VAL A 353 5.04 10.25 -47.63
C VAL A 353 4.35 11.60 -47.37
N LEU A 354 3.28 11.59 -46.56
CA LEU A 354 2.57 12.81 -46.18
C LEU A 354 3.49 13.81 -45.45
N LEU A 355 4.29 13.35 -44.48
CA LEU A 355 5.25 14.21 -43.78
C LEU A 355 6.31 14.81 -44.73
N VAL A 356 6.81 14.03 -45.69
CA VAL A 356 7.78 14.52 -46.68
C VAL A 356 7.15 15.59 -47.57
N ILE A 357 5.92 15.36 -48.06
CA ILE A 357 5.20 16.35 -48.89
C ILE A 357 4.96 17.65 -48.10
N THR A 358 4.50 17.55 -46.85
CA THR A 358 4.30 18.71 -45.97
C THR A 358 5.61 19.46 -45.73
N TYR A 359 6.72 18.75 -45.51
CA TYR A 359 8.04 19.36 -45.33
C TYR A 359 8.52 20.11 -46.59
N VAL A 360 8.32 19.52 -47.78
CA VAL A 360 8.68 20.17 -49.05
C VAL A 360 7.83 21.41 -49.29
N ILE A 361 6.52 21.36 -49.03
CA ILE A 361 5.63 22.54 -49.13
C ILE A 361 6.06 23.62 -48.13
N TYR A 362 6.36 23.25 -46.89
CA TYR A 362 6.84 24.19 -45.87
C TYR A 362 8.14 24.88 -46.31
N LYS A 363 9.11 24.11 -46.81
CA LYS A 363 10.39 24.64 -47.31
C LYS A 363 10.20 25.55 -48.52
N ARG A 364 9.33 25.16 -49.47
CA ARG A 364 9.01 25.95 -50.66
C ARG A 364 8.32 27.27 -50.29
N ARG A 365 7.37 27.24 -49.34
CA ARG A 365 6.72 28.44 -48.81
C ARG A 365 7.71 29.38 -48.10
N ARG A 366 8.66 28.84 -47.34
CA ARG A 366 9.66 29.66 -46.67
C ARG A 366 10.63 30.33 -47.66
N ALA A 367 10.94 29.67 -48.78
CA ALA A 367 11.78 30.24 -49.84
C ALA A 367 11.08 31.34 -50.67
N SER A 368 9.73 31.34 -50.72
CA SER A 368 8.94 32.33 -51.45
C SER A 368 8.50 33.54 -50.61
N MET A 369 8.96 33.68 -49.37
CA MET A 369 8.65 34.88 -48.56
C MET A 369 9.63 36.00 -48.94
N PRO A 370 9.15 37.16 -49.42
CA PRO A 370 10.02 38.29 -49.73
C PRO A 370 10.68 38.77 -48.44
N LYS A 371 12.02 38.84 -48.45
CA LYS A 371 12.81 39.34 -47.33
C LYS A 371 12.51 40.83 -47.17
N LYS A 372 11.78 41.18 -46.11
CA LYS A 372 11.68 42.56 -45.64
C LYS A 372 13.05 42.92 -45.04
N PHE A 373 13.82 43.68 -45.79
CA PHE A 373 14.98 44.38 -45.24
C PHE A 373 14.46 45.58 -44.44
N LEU A 374 14.97 45.75 -43.22
CA LEU A 374 14.81 46.98 -42.43
C LEU A 374 15.52 48.15 -43.13
#